data_AF-A0A7C9JUK7-F1
#
_entry.id   AF-A0A7C9JUK7-F1
#
_cell.length_a   1.000
_cell.length_b   1.000
_cell.length_c   1.000
_cell.angle_alpha   90.00
_cell.angle_beta   90.00
_cell.angle_gamma   90.00
#
_symmetry.space_group_name_H-M   'P 1'
#
loop_
_entity.id
_entity.type
_entity.pdbx_description
1 polymer ?
#
loop_
_entity_poly.entity_id
_entity_poly.type
_entity_poly.pdbx_seq_one_letter_code
_entity_poly.pdbx_strand_id
1 'polypeptide(L)' 'MDDHLTQHDWFVADRYTIADIALFAYTHVAEDGGFTLSDYPNVCRWLNRVASHPSHIPITEE' A
#
# COMPACT_ATOMS: atom_id res chain seq x y z
N MET A 1 -9.42 4.02 -4.72
CA MET A 1 -8.48 3.27 -3.86
C MET A 1 -8.66 3.71 -2.41
N ASP A 2 -8.48 5.00 -2.12
CA ASP A 2 -8.66 5.54 -0.76
C ASP A 2 -10.06 5.29 -0.19
N ASP A 3 -11.12 5.51 -0.98
CA ASP A 3 -12.51 5.23 -0.57
C ASP A 3 -12.73 3.75 -0.20
N HIS A 4 -12.17 2.81 -0.98
CA HIS A 4 -12.27 1.38 -0.69
C HIS A 4 -11.63 1.05 0.66
N LEU A 5 -10.46 1.62 0.91
CA LEU A 5 -9.72 1.44 2.15
C LEU A 5 -10.34 2.19 3.34
N THR A 6 -11.40 2.97 3.15
CA THR A 6 -12.18 3.53 4.27
C THR A 6 -12.89 2.41 5.05
N GLN A 7 -13.38 1.38 4.35
CA GLN A 7 -14.15 0.28 4.96
C GLN A 7 -13.35 -1.02 5.10
N HIS A 8 -12.21 -1.13 4.41
CA HIS A 8 -11.41 -2.34 4.37
C HIS A 8 -9.95 -2.08 4.77
N ASP A 9 -9.36 -3.04 5.48
CA ASP A 9 -7.93 -3.04 5.81
C ASP A 9 -7.06 -3.55 4.65
N TRP A 10 -7.63 -4.36 3.76
CA TRP A 10 -6.97 -5.01 2.61
C TRP A 10 -7.88 -4.95 1.38
N PHE A 11 -7.31 -5.11 0.17
CA PHE A 11 -8.12 -4.94 -1.05
C PHE A 11 -9.18 -6.01 -1.27
N VAL A 12 -8.91 -7.26 -0.91
CA VAL A 12 -9.83 -8.38 -1.18
C VAL A 12 -9.83 -9.39 -0.06
N ALA A 13 -10.98 -10.05 0.12
CA ALA A 13 -11.18 -11.18 1.03
C ALA A 13 -10.78 -10.94 2.50
N ASP A 14 -10.85 -9.68 2.94
CA ASP A 14 -10.59 -9.20 4.30
C ASP A 14 -9.26 -9.68 4.91
N ARG A 15 -8.25 -9.94 4.06
CA ARG A 15 -6.90 -10.37 4.48
C ARG A 15 -5.85 -9.91 3.47
N TYR A 16 -4.58 -9.95 3.87
CA TYR A 16 -3.45 -9.68 2.97
C TYR A 16 -3.39 -10.70 1.82
N THR A 17 -3.32 -10.23 0.58
CA THR A 17 -3.27 -11.08 -0.61
C THR A 17 -2.33 -10.54 -1.68
N ILE A 18 -2.23 -11.26 -2.81
CA ILE A 18 -1.50 -10.82 -4.00
C ILE A 18 -1.98 -9.47 -4.54
N ALA A 19 -3.23 -9.06 -4.30
CA ALA A 19 -3.72 -7.75 -4.71
C ALA A 19 -2.96 -6.62 -4.00
N ASP A 20 -2.72 -6.78 -2.70
CA ASP A 20 -1.97 -5.80 -1.90
C ASP A 20 -0.50 -5.74 -2.34
N ILE A 21 0.12 -6.89 -2.58
CA ILE A 21 1.50 -6.99 -3.08
C ILE A 21 1.64 -6.27 -4.43
N ALA A 22 0.75 -6.58 -5.38
CA ALA A 22 0.79 -6.03 -6.73
C ALA A 22 0.57 -4.51 -6.74
N LEU A 23 -0.36 -4.00 -5.92
CA LEU A 23 -0.65 -2.57 -5.84
C LEU A 23 0.44 -1.82 -5.07
N PHE A 24 1.07 -2.43 -4.06
CA PHE A 24 2.09 -1.76 -3.24
C PHE A 24 3.30 -1.34 -4.08
N ALA A 25 3.74 -2.18 -5.00
CA ALA A 25 4.95 -1.97 -5.80
C ALA A 25 5.00 -0.60 -6.50
N TYR A 26 3.92 -0.15 -7.13
CA TYR A 26 3.88 1.17 -7.77
C TYR A 26 3.36 2.26 -6.86
N THR A 27 2.46 1.92 -5.94
CA THR A 27 1.82 2.94 -5.10
C THR A 27 2.79 3.54 -4.09
N HIS A 28 3.73 2.75 -3.56
CA HIS A 28 4.68 3.24 -2.55
C HIS A 28 5.71 4.26 -3.08
N VAL A 29 5.85 4.38 -4.41
CA VAL A 29 6.72 5.35 -5.10
C VAL A 29 5.92 6.32 -5.97
N ALA A 30 4.60 6.46 -5.75
CA ALA A 30 3.75 7.28 -6.60
C ALA A 30 4.14 8.77 -6.61
N GLU A 31 4.83 9.26 -5.58
CA GLU A 31 5.32 10.64 -5.52
C GLU A 31 6.37 10.94 -6.60
N ASP A 32 7.19 9.95 -6.98
CA ASP A 32 8.12 10.07 -8.11
C ASP A 32 7.38 10.24 -9.45
N GLY A 33 6.11 9.81 -9.50
CA GLY A 33 5.19 10.00 -10.62
C GLY A 33 4.39 11.31 -10.58
N GLY A 34 4.63 12.19 -9.61
CA GLY A 34 3.92 13.47 -9.48
C GLY A 34 2.57 13.37 -8.75
N PHE A 35 2.29 12.27 -8.07
CA PHE A 35 1.12 12.16 -7.18
C PHE A 35 1.46 12.66 -5.78
N THR A 36 0.51 13.30 -5.11
CA THR A 36 0.65 13.69 -3.70
C THR A 36 -0.02 12.64 -2.82
N LEU A 37 0.76 11.73 -2.23
CA LEU A 37 0.19 10.62 -1.44
C LEU A 37 -0.50 11.10 -0.16
N SER A 38 -0.10 12.24 0.40
CA SER A 38 -0.73 12.82 1.59
C SER A 38 -2.22 13.15 1.41
N ASP A 39 -2.69 13.28 0.16
CA ASP A 39 -4.11 13.51 -0.15
C ASP A 39 -4.97 12.25 0.03
N TYR A 40 -4.33 11.08 0.23
CA TYR A 40 -4.97 9.77 0.33
C TYR A 40 -4.59 9.09 1.67
N PRO A 41 -5.21 9.50 2.79
CA PRO A 41 -4.81 9.04 4.12
C PRO A 41 -5.03 7.53 4.36
N ASN A 42 -6.04 6.92 3.74
CA ASN A 42 -6.30 5.48 3.87
C ASN A 42 -5.29 4.68 3.05
N VAL A 43 -4.87 5.20 1.88
CA VAL A 43 -3.75 4.66 1.11
C VAL A 43 -2.47 4.70 1.93
N CYS A 44 -2.14 5.84 2.55
CA CYS A 44 -0.96 5.96 3.43
C CYS A 44 -0.99 4.95 4.59
N ARG A 45 -2.15 4.77 5.23
CA ARG A 45 -2.34 3.75 6.28
C ARG A 45 -2.05 2.34 5.75
N TRP A 46 -2.58 2.01 4.58
CA TRP A 46 -2.38 0.71 3.94
C TRP A 46 -0.93 0.49 3.52
N LEU A 47 -0.25 1.48 2.92
CA LEU A 47 1.16 1.42 2.56
C LEU A 47 2.04 1.09 3.77
N ASN A 48 1.82 1.80 4.89
CA ASN A 48 2.52 1.54 6.14
C ASN A 48 2.29 0.10 6.65
N ARG A 49 1.06 -0.40 6.52
CA ARG A 49 0.71 -1.76 6.92
C ARG A 49 1.45 -2.81 6.08
N VAL A 50 1.48 -2.65 4.75
CA VAL A 50 2.22 -3.56 3.86
C VAL A 50 3.72 -3.52 4.16
N ALA A 51 4.31 -2.32 4.30
CA ALA A 51 5.73 -2.15 4.60
C ALA A 51 6.14 -2.73 5.98
N SER A 52 5.20 -2.79 6.93
CA SER A 52 5.43 -3.40 8.26
C SER A 52 5.30 -4.92 8.30
N HIS A 53 4.97 -5.58 7.17
CA HIS A 53 4.79 -7.02 7.16
C HIS A 53 6.12 -7.73 7.52
N PRO A 54 6.14 -8.75 8.41
CA PRO A 54 7.39 -9.36 8.90
C PRO A 54 8.33 -9.93 7.83
N SER A 55 7.77 -10.27 6.67
CA SER A 55 8.52 -10.80 5.51
C SER A 55 8.59 -9.81 4.35
N HIS A 56 8.30 -8.53 4.59
CA HIS A 56 8.51 -7.48 3.60
C HIS A 56 10.02 -7.26 3.44
N ILE A 57 10.49 -7.41 2.22
CA ILE A 57 11.89 -7.16 1.83
C ILE A 57 11.86 -5.85 1.02
N PRO A 58 12.45 -4.75 1.54
CA PRO A 58 12.61 -3.53 0.78
C PRO A 58 13.40 -3.79 -0.51
N ILE A 59 13.02 -3.13 -1.59
CA ILE A 59 13.76 -3.23 -2.87
C ILE A 59 15.20 -2.71 -2.77
N THR A 60 15.49 -1.94 -1.73
CA THR A 60 16.82 -1.37 -1.42
C THR A 60 17.66 -2.28 -0.53
N GLU A 61 17.14 -3.43 -0.09
CA GLU A 61 17.89 -4.39 0.72
C GLU A 61 18.80 -5.22 -0.22
N GLU A 62 20.12 -5.13 -0.02
CA GLU A 62 21.16 -5.85 -0.79
C GLU A 62 21.38 -7.30 -0.32
#